data_AF-A0A2A7MIH1-F1
#
_entry.id   AF-A0A2A7MIH1-F1
#
_cell.length_a   1.000
_cell.length_b   1.000
_cell.length_c   1.000
_cell.angle_alpha   90.00
_cell.angle_beta   90.00
_cell.angle_gamma   90.00
#
_symmetry.space_group_name_H-M   'P 1'
#
loop_
_entity.id
_entity.type
_entity.pdbx_description
1 polymer ?
#
loop_
_entity_poly.entity_id
_entity_poly.type
_entity_poly.pdbx_seq_one_letter_code
_entity_poly.pdbx_strand_id
1 'polypeptide(L)'
;MYEAKNVSDYIEKILKLISNKEDKFTLVYRGEDKVHAKPCEPNIFRKDYLFRNKFFEKNLFEEMRANRITEGKTYLERAIDAQHDEFPSRLLDVSYNSLIALYFAVTPYYHEKEDIYDKNEKNSNENNGCVYVFFIEKFFCPSGDIINKVYDELINRNEKSFLTHPIFQKNHKLIDHIKINKRIIAQQGAFILFQGDEVSPIPECYYEKIEIPAECKSKIRKQLKNLFGIYTGSIYPEPTNLVNEISRKSCQINNNKFTYDNEMNLVIHNLENQLEYYRKKIIAYAFEKNEEAIFKLIYKLETEIYSYKIAIEDEENLIINNNDKEKEKILSEMKVKYNNLLVLFFDSISSYLQKFKIEVSEEIKFEEK
;
A
#
# COMPACT_ATOMS: atom_id res chain seq x y z
N MET A 1 -23.72 -14.40 6.28
CA MET A 1 -22.38 -13.95 6.71
C MET A 1 -21.47 -13.99 5.49
N TYR A 2 -20.78 -12.90 5.17
CA TYR A 2 -19.99 -12.79 3.94
C TYR A 2 -18.49 -13.04 4.25
N GLU A 3 -17.90 -14.12 3.72
CA GLU A 3 -16.47 -14.45 3.89
C GLU A 3 -15.57 -14.10 2.70
N ALA A 4 -14.60 -13.20 2.81
CA ALA A 4 -13.71 -12.85 1.69
C ALA A 4 -12.38 -13.62 1.76
N LYS A 5 -12.02 -14.35 0.69
CA LYS A 5 -10.84 -15.22 0.66
C LYS A 5 -9.63 -14.61 -0.06
N ASN A 6 -9.84 -13.50 -0.74
CA ASN A 6 -8.80 -12.72 -1.42
C ASN A 6 -9.29 -11.28 -1.64
N VAL A 7 -8.40 -10.39 -2.10
CA VAL A 7 -8.75 -8.97 -2.29
C VAL A 7 -9.86 -8.75 -3.33
N SER A 8 -9.93 -9.56 -4.39
CA SER A 8 -10.99 -9.45 -5.40
C SER A 8 -12.37 -9.78 -4.80
N ASP A 9 -12.47 -10.90 -4.08
CA ASP A 9 -13.72 -11.29 -3.40
C ASP A 9 -14.19 -10.21 -2.42
N TYR A 10 -13.24 -9.58 -1.72
CA TYR A 10 -13.51 -8.50 -0.78
C TYR A 10 -14.08 -7.26 -1.49
N ILE A 11 -13.43 -6.81 -2.56
CA ILE A 11 -13.89 -5.66 -3.35
C ILE A 11 -15.28 -5.93 -3.93
N GLU A 12 -15.53 -7.11 -4.48
CA GLU A 12 -16.85 -7.47 -5.04
C GLU A 12 -17.95 -7.38 -3.97
N LYS A 13 -17.64 -7.78 -2.73
CA LYS A 13 -18.59 -7.67 -1.61
C LYS A 13 -18.87 -6.24 -1.21
N ILE A 14 -17.83 -5.41 -1.13
CA ILE A 14 -17.99 -3.99 -0.85
C ILE A 14 -18.88 -3.34 -1.93
N LEU A 15 -18.64 -3.64 -3.21
CA LEU A 15 -19.47 -3.13 -4.31
C LEU A 15 -20.95 -3.55 -4.18
N LYS A 16 -21.22 -4.80 -3.80
CA LYS A 16 -22.59 -5.29 -3.54
C LYS A 16 -23.25 -4.59 -2.34
N LEU A 17 -22.48 -4.27 -1.30
CA LEU A 17 -23.01 -3.53 -0.14
C LEU A 17 -23.36 -2.09 -0.51
N ILE A 18 -22.53 -1.45 -1.35
CA ILE A 18 -22.74 -0.09 -1.83
C ILE A 18 -23.95 -0.01 -2.76
N SER A 19 -24.08 -0.95 -3.71
CA SER A 19 -25.20 -0.94 -4.67
C SER A 19 -26.58 -1.06 -4.02
N ASN A 20 -26.64 -1.61 -2.80
CA ASN A 20 -27.87 -1.82 -2.05
C ASN A 20 -28.24 -0.62 -1.16
N LYS A 21 -27.48 0.48 -1.19
CA LYS A 21 -27.68 1.65 -0.33
C LYS A 21 -27.72 2.92 -1.19
N GLU A 22 -28.67 3.81 -0.89
CA GLU A 22 -28.77 5.12 -1.54
C GLU A 22 -27.53 6.00 -1.25
N ASP A 23 -27.25 6.99 -2.10
CA ASP A 23 -26.16 7.99 -2.01
C ASP A 23 -26.16 8.85 -0.71
N LYS A 24 -26.98 8.49 0.28
CA LYS A 24 -27.17 9.21 1.54
C LYS A 24 -26.07 8.95 2.57
N PHE A 25 -25.34 7.82 2.46
CA PHE A 25 -24.41 7.38 3.49
C PHE A 25 -22.95 7.57 3.08
N THR A 26 -22.15 8.09 4.01
CA THR A 26 -20.70 7.98 4.00
C THR A 26 -20.29 6.64 4.59
N LEU A 27 -19.38 5.93 3.91
CA LEU A 27 -18.86 4.64 4.36
C LEU A 27 -17.54 4.83 5.09
N VAL A 28 -17.43 4.23 6.26
CA VAL A 28 -16.17 4.08 7.00
C VAL A 28 -16.00 2.63 7.42
N TYR A 29 -14.75 2.20 7.50
CA TYR A 29 -14.38 0.81 7.63
C TYR A 29 -13.51 0.61 8.85
N ARG A 30 -13.68 -0.52 9.54
CA ARG A 30 -12.78 -0.93 10.63
C ARG A 30 -12.36 -2.36 10.43
N GLY A 31 -11.05 -2.58 10.37
CA GLY A 31 -10.48 -3.93 10.42
C GLY A 31 -10.19 -4.33 11.85
N GLU A 32 -10.49 -5.57 12.19
CA GLU A 32 -10.05 -6.23 13.40
C GLU A 32 -9.36 -7.54 13.02
N ASP A 33 -8.14 -7.69 13.50
CA ASP A 33 -7.20 -8.77 13.20
C ASP A 33 -7.68 -10.15 13.65
N LYS A 34 -8.69 -10.21 14.52
CA LYS A 34 -9.39 -11.42 14.95
C LYS A 34 -10.82 -11.09 15.38
N VAL A 35 -11.64 -12.11 15.61
CA VAL A 35 -12.95 -11.93 16.25
C VAL A 35 -12.73 -11.68 17.74
N HIS A 36 -12.83 -10.42 18.16
CA HIS A 36 -12.72 -10.04 19.57
C HIS A 36 -14.05 -10.26 20.31
N ALA A 37 -13.97 -10.57 21.60
CA ALA A 37 -15.15 -10.64 22.47
C ALA A 37 -15.87 -9.29 22.63
N LYS A 38 -15.12 -8.19 22.43
CA LYS A 38 -15.56 -6.79 22.53
C LYS A 38 -15.23 -6.05 21.22
N PRO A 39 -15.92 -6.36 20.11
CA PRO A 39 -15.63 -5.79 18.81
C PRO A 39 -16.04 -4.32 18.74
N CYS A 40 -15.29 -3.52 17.99
CA CYS A 40 -15.63 -2.10 17.76
C CYS A 40 -15.76 -1.26 19.04
N GLU A 41 -15.07 -1.67 20.10
CA GLU A 41 -15.00 -0.90 21.35
C GLU A 41 -13.71 -0.11 21.46
N PRO A 42 -13.78 1.21 21.79
CA PRO A 42 -12.61 2.02 22.12
C PRO A 42 -11.77 1.42 23.23
N ASN A 43 -10.45 1.65 23.18
CA ASN A 43 -9.48 1.08 24.10
C ASN A 43 -9.70 1.53 25.57
N ILE A 44 -10.32 2.70 25.81
CA ILE A 44 -10.63 3.18 27.16
C ILE A 44 -11.62 2.29 27.91
N PHE A 45 -12.54 1.62 27.21
CA PHE A 45 -13.54 0.74 27.83
C PHE A 45 -13.06 -0.71 27.98
N ARG A 46 -11.93 -1.05 27.35
CA ARG A 46 -11.34 -2.40 27.43
C ARG A 46 -10.64 -2.65 28.76
N LYS A 47 -10.27 -1.59 29.46
CA LYS A 47 -9.67 -1.60 30.79
C LYS A 47 -10.52 -0.68 31.66
N ASP A 48 -10.74 -0.99 32.93
CA ASP A 48 -11.64 -0.26 33.83
C ASP A 48 -11.10 1.14 34.25
N TYR A 49 -10.51 1.90 33.33
CA TYR A 49 -9.87 3.19 33.57
C TYR A 49 -10.84 4.19 34.18
N LEU A 50 -12.00 4.39 33.56
CA LEU A 50 -13.02 5.35 34.01
C LEU A 50 -13.69 4.93 35.33
N PHE A 51 -13.78 3.62 35.58
CA PHE A 51 -14.26 3.10 36.86
C PHE A 51 -13.27 3.37 38.00
N ARG A 52 -11.96 3.16 37.76
CA ARG A 52 -10.91 3.42 38.76
C ARG A 52 -10.73 4.91 39.02
N ASN A 53 -10.79 5.73 37.98
CA ASN A 53 -10.70 7.17 38.08
C ASN A 53 -11.52 7.84 36.98
N LYS A 54 -12.62 8.47 37.38
CA LYS A 54 -13.50 9.22 36.47
C LYS A 54 -12.74 10.29 35.69
N PHE A 55 -11.76 10.97 36.29
CA PHE A 55 -10.97 12.01 35.62
C PHE A 55 -9.75 11.48 34.86
N PHE A 56 -9.65 10.16 34.64
CA PHE A 56 -8.49 9.53 34.00
C PHE A 56 -8.12 10.18 32.66
N GLU A 57 -9.06 10.39 31.74
CA GLU A 57 -8.77 11.03 30.44
C GLU A 57 -8.26 12.45 30.59
N LYS A 58 -8.89 13.24 31.47
CA LYS A 58 -8.45 14.61 31.74
C LYS A 58 -7.01 14.63 32.25
N ASN A 59 -6.71 13.77 33.23
CA ASN A 59 -5.38 13.65 33.79
C ASN A 59 -4.37 13.19 32.73
N LEU A 60 -4.72 12.19 31.92
CA LEU A 60 -3.90 11.70 30.83
C LEU A 60 -3.56 12.81 29.82
N PHE A 61 -4.54 13.60 29.39
CA PHE A 61 -4.32 14.68 28.43
C PHE A 61 -3.47 15.82 29.00
N GLU A 62 -3.62 16.15 30.29
CA GLU A 62 -2.76 17.15 30.95
C GLU A 62 -1.33 16.62 31.12
N GLU A 63 -1.15 15.34 31.46
CA GLU A 63 0.17 14.70 31.53
C GLU A 63 0.85 14.63 30.15
N MET A 64 0.13 14.25 29.09
CA MET A 64 0.65 14.27 27.72
C MET A 64 1.13 15.66 27.33
N ARG A 65 0.37 16.70 27.68
CA ARG A 65 0.73 18.09 27.43
C ARG A 65 1.96 18.51 28.22
N ALA A 66 2.02 18.18 29.52
CA ALA A 66 3.16 18.49 30.37
C ALA A 66 4.46 17.86 29.85
N ASN A 67 4.36 16.66 29.28
CA ASN A 67 5.48 15.91 28.69
C ASN A 67 5.71 16.23 27.19
N ARG A 68 5.01 17.24 26.64
CA ARG A 68 5.15 17.69 25.23
C ARG A 68 4.93 16.58 24.19
N ILE A 69 4.04 15.65 24.50
CA ILE A 69 3.61 14.59 23.58
C ILE A 69 2.59 15.14 22.57
N THR A 70 1.74 16.07 23.02
CA THR A 70 0.66 16.68 22.21
C THR A 70 0.83 18.19 22.10
N GLU A 71 0.63 18.72 20.90
CA GLU A 71 0.47 20.17 20.63
C GLU A 71 -1.01 20.57 20.52
N GLY A 72 -1.92 19.59 20.58
CA GLY A 72 -3.37 19.79 20.56
C GLY A 72 -3.87 20.84 21.55
N LYS A 73 -4.60 21.84 21.03
CA LYS A 73 -5.13 22.97 21.79
C LYS A 73 -6.40 22.59 22.53
N THR A 74 -7.28 21.82 21.89
CA THR A 74 -8.54 21.34 22.47
C THR A 74 -8.37 19.93 23.04
N TYR A 75 -9.26 19.51 23.94
CA TYR A 75 -9.23 18.13 24.45
C TYR A 75 -9.49 17.09 23.34
N LEU A 76 -10.27 17.45 22.31
CA LEU A 76 -10.50 16.56 21.17
C LEU A 76 -9.22 16.37 20.35
N GLU A 77 -8.47 17.44 20.06
CA GLU A 77 -7.17 17.33 19.37
C GLU A 77 -6.20 16.47 20.18
N ARG A 78 -6.13 16.67 21.50
CA ARG A 78 -5.28 15.85 22.38
C ARG A 78 -5.70 14.38 22.41
N ALA A 79 -7.00 14.08 22.30
CA ALA A 79 -7.50 12.72 22.22
C ALA A 79 -7.15 12.04 20.89
N ILE A 80 -7.14 12.80 19.80
CA ILE A 80 -6.69 12.33 18.49
C ILE A 80 -5.18 12.05 18.52
N ASP A 81 -4.39 12.92 19.13
CA ASP A 81 -2.96 12.69 19.37
C ASP A 81 -2.73 11.48 20.31
N ALA A 82 -3.56 11.31 21.34
CA ALA A 82 -3.50 10.15 22.25
C ALA A 82 -3.69 8.83 21.48
N GLN A 83 -4.63 8.80 20.54
CA GLN A 83 -4.88 7.62 19.72
C GLN A 83 -3.70 7.28 18.81
N HIS A 84 -2.98 8.31 18.32
CA HIS A 84 -1.74 8.13 17.57
C HIS A 84 -0.65 7.47 18.42
N ASP A 85 -0.43 7.96 19.63
CA ASP A 85 0.63 7.51 20.54
C ASP A 85 0.20 6.33 21.45
N GLU A 86 -0.83 5.60 21.05
CA GLU A 86 -1.32 4.38 21.71
C GLU A 86 -1.92 4.58 23.12
N PHE A 87 -2.17 5.82 23.49
CA PHE A 87 -2.85 6.13 24.74
C PHE A 87 -4.35 5.80 24.66
N PRO A 88 -4.97 5.39 25.78
CA PRO A 88 -6.39 5.11 25.83
C PRO A 88 -7.25 6.37 25.59
N SER A 89 -8.26 6.25 24.73
CA SER A 89 -9.25 7.28 24.43
C SER A 89 -10.65 6.67 24.20
N ARG A 90 -11.67 7.51 24.28
CA ARG A 90 -13.07 7.17 23.93
C ARG A 90 -13.35 7.20 22.41
N LEU A 91 -12.31 7.33 21.60
CA LEU A 91 -12.40 7.33 20.15
C LEU A 91 -12.15 5.92 19.60
N LEU A 92 -12.98 5.51 18.64
CA LEU A 92 -12.78 4.27 17.88
C LEU A 92 -12.17 4.60 16.52
N ASP A 93 -11.03 4.00 16.20
CA ASP A 93 -10.42 4.14 14.88
C ASP A 93 -11.29 3.51 13.79
N VAL A 94 -11.53 4.28 12.73
CA VAL A 94 -12.10 3.82 11.47
C VAL A 94 -11.30 4.42 10.31
N SER A 95 -11.47 3.93 9.09
CA SER A 95 -10.80 4.41 7.89
C SER A 95 -11.80 4.68 6.78
N TYR A 96 -11.57 5.70 5.96
CA TYR A 96 -12.31 5.87 4.70
C TYR A 96 -11.87 4.87 3.62
N ASN A 97 -10.79 4.12 3.85
CA ASN A 97 -10.25 3.17 2.90
C ASN A 97 -10.58 1.74 3.29
N SER A 98 -11.39 1.08 2.46
CA SER A 98 -11.79 -0.31 2.69
C SER A 98 -10.59 -1.28 2.67
N LEU A 99 -9.53 -0.99 1.90
CA LEU A 99 -8.35 -1.85 1.82
C LEU A 99 -7.39 -1.66 3.00
N ILE A 100 -7.36 -0.47 3.61
CA ILE A 100 -6.63 -0.25 4.88
C ILE A 100 -7.34 -0.99 6.02
N ALA A 101 -8.67 -0.95 6.07
CA ALA A 101 -9.42 -1.79 7.01
C ALA A 101 -9.18 -3.28 6.75
N LEU A 102 -9.12 -3.72 5.49
CA LEU A 102 -8.74 -5.10 5.19
C LEU A 102 -7.33 -5.43 5.70
N TYR A 103 -6.36 -4.52 5.55
CA TYR A 103 -5.01 -4.68 6.11
C TYR A 103 -5.05 -4.92 7.63
N PHE A 104 -5.81 -4.13 8.38
CA PHE A 104 -5.99 -4.31 9.82
C PHE A 104 -6.73 -5.60 10.18
N ALA A 105 -7.57 -6.13 9.29
CA ALA A 105 -8.23 -7.42 9.50
C ALA A 105 -7.31 -8.63 9.30
N VAL A 106 -6.22 -8.47 8.53
CA VAL A 106 -5.29 -9.58 8.21
C VAL A 106 -3.90 -9.44 8.82
N THR A 107 -3.62 -8.31 9.45
CA THR A 107 -2.31 -8.00 10.03
C THR A 107 -2.49 -7.69 11.51
N PRO A 108 -1.82 -8.45 12.40
CA PRO A 108 -1.75 -8.13 13.83
C PRO A 108 -1.18 -6.74 14.08
N TYR A 109 -1.21 -6.32 15.35
CA TYR A 109 -0.54 -5.10 15.75
C TYR A 109 0.95 -5.13 15.38
N TYR A 110 1.53 -4.01 14.96
CA TYR A 110 2.86 -3.96 14.35
C TYR A 110 4.02 -4.30 15.32
N HIS A 111 3.75 -4.37 16.64
CA HIS A 111 4.69 -4.91 17.63
C HIS A 111 4.68 -6.44 17.74
N GLU A 112 3.69 -7.11 17.15
CA GLU A 112 3.55 -8.57 17.11
C GLU A 112 4.13 -9.16 15.82
N LYS A 113 4.34 -10.48 15.82
CA LYS A 113 4.73 -11.19 14.60
C LYS A 113 3.58 -11.19 13.60
N GLU A 114 3.87 -10.84 12.35
CA GLU A 114 2.89 -10.66 11.27
C GLU A 114 2.01 -11.92 11.02
N ASP A 115 2.54 -13.10 11.32
CA ASP A 115 1.93 -14.41 11.08
C ASP A 115 1.30 -15.06 12.31
N ILE A 116 1.22 -14.38 13.46
CA ILE A 116 0.73 -14.97 14.72
C ILE A 116 -0.71 -15.51 14.63
N TYR A 117 -1.56 -14.87 13.82
CA TYR A 117 -2.95 -15.28 13.58
C TYR A 117 -3.16 -15.94 12.21
N ASP A 118 -2.09 -16.31 11.51
CA ASP A 118 -2.21 -17.17 10.34
C ASP A 118 -2.54 -18.60 10.80
N LYS A 119 -3.18 -19.38 9.92
CA LYS A 119 -3.63 -20.73 10.25
C LYS A 119 -2.48 -21.59 10.83
N ASN A 120 -2.64 -21.95 12.09
CA ASN A 120 -1.85 -22.96 12.80
C ASN A 120 -2.81 -24.07 13.27
N GLU A 121 -2.35 -25.32 13.34
CA GLU A 121 -3.16 -26.54 13.58
C GLU A 121 -4.07 -26.53 14.82
N LYS A 122 -4.00 -25.51 15.68
CA LYS A 122 -4.63 -25.50 17.01
C LYS A 122 -5.87 -24.62 17.21
N ASN A 123 -6.23 -23.66 16.34
CA ASN A 123 -7.50 -22.88 16.47
C ASN A 123 -7.80 -22.09 15.17
N SER A 124 -8.59 -22.64 14.24
CA SER A 124 -8.76 -22.02 12.91
C SER A 124 -9.73 -20.83 12.88
N ASN A 125 -10.86 -20.89 13.60
CA ASN A 125 -11.95 -19.91 13.40
C ASN A 125 -11.85 -18.69 14.33
N GLU A 126 -11.26 -18.83 15.52
CA GLU A 126 -11.05 -17.69 16.46
C GLU A 126 -10.09 -16.64 15.89
N ASN A 127 -9.19 -17.08 15.00
CA ASN A 127 -8.22 -16.24 14.34
C ASN A 127 -8.76 -15.59 13.06
N ASN A 128 -10.03 -15.76 12.71
CA ASN A 128 -10.62 -15.09 11.56
C ASN A 128 -10.62 -13.58 11.78
N GLY A 129 -10.11 -12.84 10.80
CA GLY A 129 -10.19 -11.40 10.77
C GLY A 129 -11.60 -10.92 10.45
N CYS A 130 -11.86 -9.64 10.68
CA CYS A 130 -13.15 -9.05 10.39
C CYS A 130 -13.00 -7.62 9.88
N VAL A 131 -13.77 -7.26 8.86
CA VAL A 131 -14.00 -5.88 8.47
C VAL A 131 -15.45 -5.49 8.75
N TYR A 132 -15.62 -4.42 9.52
CA TYR A 132 -16.89 -3.76 9.78
C TYR A 132 -17.05 -2.60 8.80
N VAL A 133 -18.18 -2.56 8.10
CA VAL A 133 -18.55 -1.51 7.14
C VAL A 133 -19.65 -0.68 7.77
N PHE A 134 -19.36 0.54 8.21
CA PHE A 134 -20.32 1.43 8.84
C PHE A 134 -20.99 2.36 7.82
N PHE A 135 -22.30 2.54 7.96
CA PHE A 135 -23.10 3.45 7.13
C PHE A 135 -23.46 4.69 7.96
N ILE A 136 -22.82 5.82 7.66
CA ILE A 136 -22.91 7.03 8.45
C ILE A 136 -23.57 8.15 7.65
N GLU A 137 -24.66 8.73 8.15
CA GLU A 137 -25.36 9.82 7.45
C GLU A 137 -24.65 11.18 7.56
N LYS A 138 -24.06 11.46 8.73
CA LYS A 138 -23.45 12.76 9.05
C LYS A 138 -22.20 12.57 9.89
N PHE A 139 -21.20 13.40 9.61
CA PHE A 139 -19.95 13.46 10.35
C PHE A 139 -19.67 14.90 10.82
N PHE A 140 -18.83 15.01 11.83
CA PHE A 140 -18.48 16.26 12.48
C PHE A 140 -17.05 16.65 12.13
N CYS A 141 -16.85 17.91 11.73
CA CYS A 141 -15.52 18.46 11.58
C CYS A 141 -14.85 18.58 12.97
N PRO A 142 -13.61 18.09 13.16
CA PRO A 142 -12.91 18.16 14.44
C PRO A 142 -12.70 19.59 14.95
N SER A 143 -12.55 20.56 14.05
CA SER A 143 -12.44 21.98 14.40
C SER A 143 -13.80 22.66 14.64
N GLY A 144 -14.90 21.92 14.54
CA GLY A 144 -16.24 22.46 14.73
C GLY A 144 -16.60 22.67 16.21
N ASP A 145 -17.29 23.76 16.52
CA ASP A 145 -17.66 24.12 17.90
C ASP A 145 -18.52 23.06 18.58
N ILE A 146 -19.43 22.42 17.84
CA ILE A 146 -20.38 21.44 18.40
C ILE A 146 -19.63 20.28 19.04
N ILE A 147 -18.68 19.68 18.30
CA ILE A 147 -17.99 18.48 18.78
C ILE A 147 -16.97 18.82 19.88
N ASN A 148 -16.31 19.98 19.79
CA ASN A 148 -15.39 20.44 20.83
C ASN A 148 -16.13 20.70 22.14
N LYS A 149 -17.29 21.38 22.12
CA LYS A 149 -18.11 21.59 23.32
C LYS A 149 -18.60 20.28 23.94
N VAL A 150 -19.05 19.34 23.11
CA VAL A 150 -19.44 18.00 23.57
C VAL A 150 -18.26 17.32 24.26
N TYR A 151 -17.08 17.33 23.64
CA TYR A 151 -15.90 16.70 24.21
C TYR A 151 -15.45 17.38 25.51
N ASP A 152 -15.45 18.71 25.55
CA ASP A 152 -15.11 19.50 26.74
C ASP A 152 -16.04 19.21 27.92
N GLU A 153 -17.35 19.06 27.68
CA GLU A 153 -18.31 18.69 28.73
C GLU A 153 -18.04 17.29 29.28
N LEU A 154 -17.70 16.33 28.40
CA LEU A 154 -17.36 14.96 28.79
C LEU A 154 -16.09 14.90 29.64
N ILE A 155 -15.04 15.61 29.23
CA ILE A 155 -13.74 15.60 29.92
C ILE A 155 -13.78 16.38 31.23
N ASN A 156 -14.46 17.53 31.26
CA ASN A 156 -14.57 18.32 32.48
C ASN A 156 -15.60 17.79 33.48
N ARG A 157 -16.46 16.84 33.07
CA ARG A 157 -17.49 16.23 33.91
C ARG A 157 -18.37 17.26 34.60
N ASN A 158 -18.91 18.20 33.83
CA ASN A 158 -19.87 19.16 34.38
C ASN A 158 -21.12 18.41 34.88
N GLU A 159 -21.35 18.39 36.19
CA GLU A 159 -22.45 17.65 36.82
C GLU A 159 -23.84 18.09 36.32
N LYS A 160 -23.95 19.31 35.79
CA LYS A 160 -25.19 19.85 35.21
C LYS A 160 -25.37 19.50 33.73
N SER A 161 -24.38 18.85 33.10
CA SER A 161 -24.49 18.48 31.68
C SER A 161 -25.51 17.37 31.49
N PHE A 162 -26.42 17.57 30.54
CA PHE A 162 -27.38 16.57 30.12
C PHE A 162 -26.70 15.34 29.49
N LEU A 163 -25.44 15.45 29.03
CA LEU A 163 -24.69 14.34 28.44
C LEU A 163 -24.42 13.20 29.43
N THR A 164 -24.52 13.47 30.73
CA THR A 164 -24.42 12.44 31.78
C THR A 164 -25.59 11.44 31.72
N HIS A 165 -26.73 11.83 31.14
CA HIS A 165 -27.91 10.97 31.06
C HIS A 165 -27.69 9.82 30.04
N PRO A 166 -28.01 8.55 30.38
CA PRO A 166 -27.71 7.38 29.55
C PRO A 166 -28.24 7.42 28.11
N ILE A 167 -29.34 8.14 27.87
CA ILE A 167 -29.91 8.29 26.52
C ILE A 167 -28.92 8.93 25.54
N PHE A 168 -28.11 9.89 25.98
CA PHE A 168 -27.17 10.57 25.10
C PHE A 168 -25.94 9.70 24.81
N GLN A 169 -25.63 8.74 25.68
CA GLN A 169 -24.54 7.77 25.47
C GLN A 169 -24.81 6.83 24.28
N LYS A 170 -26.05 6.78 23.78
CA LYS A 170 -26.43 6.09 22.53
C LYS A 170 -26.00 6.84 21.26
N ASN A 171 -25.56 8.09 21.37
CA ASN A 171 -25.14 8.88 20.22
C ASN A 171 -23.66 8.63 19.89
N HIS A 172 -23.41 7.75 18.93
CA HIS A 172 -22.08 7.61 18.31
C HIS A 172 -21.91 8.69 17.25
N LYS A 173 -20.79 9.43 17.29
CA LYS A 173 -20.53 10.53 16.36
C LYS A 173 -19.29 10.25 15.55
N LEU A 174 -19.42 10.19 14.21
CA LEU A 174 -18.26 10.17 13.33
C LEU A 174 -17.60 11.55 13.33
N ILE A 175 -16.32 11.58 13.65
CA ILE A 175 -15.45 12.74 13.65
C ILE A 175 -14.49 12.53 12.48
N ASP A 176 -14.42 13.53 11.61
CA ASP A 176 -13.55 13.46 10.43
C ASP A 176 -12.06 13.50 10.82
N HIS A 177 -11.19 13.22 9.87
CA HIS A 177 -9.74 13.22 10.07
C HIS A 177 -9.18 14.64 10.26
N ILE A 178 -8.18 14.79 11.13
CA ILE A 178 -7.31 15.99 11.12
C ILE A 178 -6.00 15.62 10.45
N LYS A 179 -5.63 16.34 9.38
CA LYS A 179 -4.38 16.13 8.63
C LYS A 179 -3.13 16.67 9.36
N ILE A 180 -3.04 16.44 10.67
CA ILE A 180 -1.86 16.84 11.46
C ILE A 180 -0.82 15.72 11.43
N ASN A 181 -1.26 14.47 11.58
CA ASN A 181 -0.36 13.35 11.81
C ASN A 181 -0.18 12.47 10.56
N LYS A 182 1.09 12.13 10.24
CA LYS A 182 1.44 11.28 9.08
C LYS A 182 0.77 9.91 9.14
N ARG A 183 0.64 9.28 10.31
CA ARG A 183 -0.02 7.99 10.49
C ARG A 183 -1.53 8.08 10.26
N ILE A 184 -2.21 9.12 10.76
CA ILE A 184 -3.65 9.34 10.50
C ILE A 184 -3.90 9.54 8.99
N ILE A 185 -3.03 10.32 8.33
CA ILE A 185 -3.09 10.54 6.88
C ILE A 185 -2.89 9.22 6.12
N ALA A 186 -1.85 8.45 6.49
CA ALA A 186 -1.53 7.16 5.89
C ALA A 186 -2.68 6.15 6.04
N GLN A 187 -3.33 6.15 7.20
CA GLN A 187 -4.46 5.27 7.51
C GLN A 187 -5.77 5.74 6.89
N GLN A 188 -5.80 6.95 6.30
CA GLN A 188 -7.03 7.63 5.90
C GLN A 188 -8.07 7.59 7.03
N GLY A 189 -7.58 7.78 8.26
CA GLY A 189 -8.26 7.44 9.50
C GLY A 189 -9.21 8.53 9.97
N ALA A 190 -10.39 8.13 10.44
CA ALA A 190 -11.37 8.96 11.12
C ALA A 190 -11.76 8.28 12.44
N PHE A 191 -12.61 8.92 13.23
CA PHE A 191 -12.92 8.43 14.58
C PHE A 191 -14.42 8.35 14.84
N ILE A 192 -14.87 7.31 15.53
CA ILE A 192 -16.21 7.30 16.12
C ILE A 192 -16.10 7.61 17.60
N LEU A 193 -16.70 8.71 18.03
CA LEU A 193 -16.77 9.12 19.44
C LEU A 193 -17.85 8.34 20.19
N PHE A 194 -17.45 7.73 21.29
CA PHE A 194 -18.33 7.14 22.29
C PHE A 194 -18.49 8.11 23.47
N GLN A 195 -19.73 8.51 23.76
CA GLN A 195 -20.00 9.58 24.74
C GLN A 195 -20.14 9.06 26.18
N GLY A 196 -20.39 7.77 26.38
CA GLY A 196 -20.63 7.19 27.69
C GLY A 196 -19.39 7.03 28.56
N ASP A 197 -19.63 6.85 29.87
CA ASP A 197 -18.64 6.32 30.81
C ASP A 197 -18.55 4.79 30.71
N GLU A 198 -19.62 4.15 30.22
CA GLU A 198 -19.66 2.73 29.86
C GLU A 198 -19.86 2.59 28.35
N VAL A 199 -19.48 1.41 27.83
CA VAL A 199 -19.66 1.13 26.41
C VAL A 199 -21.14 0.92 26.07
N SER A 200 -21.64 1.73 25.14
CA SER A 200 -22.88 1.41 24.43
C SER A 200 -22.49 0.90 23.04
N PRO A 201 -22.85 -0.35 22.66
CA PRO A 201 -22.52 -0.87 21.34
C PRO A 201 -23.21 -0.08 20.23
N ILE A 202 -22.56 0.00 19.07
CA ILE A 202 -23.16 0.53 17.85
C ILE A 202 -24.24 -0.47 17.39
N PRO A 203 -25.49 -0.05 17.15
CA PRO A 203 -26.54 -0.97 16.71
C PRO A 203 -26.19 -1.66 15.38
N GLU A 204 -26.54 -2.94 15.25
CA GLU A 204 -26.23 -3.77 14.06
C GLU A 204 -26.81 -3.19 12.76
N CYS A 205 -27.89 -2.39 12.82
CA CYS A 205 -28.44 -1.74 11.64
C CYS A 205 -27.50 -0.69 11.00
N TYR A 206 -26.46 -0.25 11.71
CA TYR A 206 -25.50 0.75 11.20
C TYR A 206 -24.27 0.14 10.56
N TYR A 207 -24.11 -1.18 10.56
CA TYR A 207 -22.93 -1.79 9.95
C TYR A 207 -23.18 -3.18 9.37
N GLU A 208 -22.30 -3.57 8.45
CA GLU A 208 -22.24 -4.92 7.88
C GLU A 208 -20.89 -5.54 8.21
N LYS A 209 -20.88 -6.87 8.37
CA LYS A 209 -19.68 -7.64 8.75
C LYS A 209 -19.18 -8.48 7.58
N ILE A 210 -17.90 -8.31 7.23
CA ILE A 210 -17.18 -9.17 6.28
C ILE A 210 -16.11 -9.94 7.04
N GLU A 211 -16.22 -11.26 7.04
CA GLU A 211 -15.26 -12.14 7.72
C GLU A 211 -14.11 -12.52 6.80
N ILE A 212 -12.89 -12.59 7.34
CA ILE A 212 -11.68 -12.94 6.62
C ILE A 212 -11.08 -14.20 7.24
N PRO A 213 -11.18 -15.37 6.55
CA PRO A 213 -10.63 -16.61 7.07
C PRO A 213 -9.12 -16.53 7.36
N ALA A 214 -8.70 -17.11 8.48
CA ALA A 214 -7.30 -17.07 8.94
C ALA A 214 -6.30 -17.62 7.89
N GLU A 215 -6.68 -18.65 7.14
CA GLU A 215 -5.86 -19.23 6.07
C GLU A 215 -5.60 -18.27 4.89
N CYS A 216 -6.42 -17.24 4.72
CA CYS A 216 -6.33 -16.31 3.62
C CYS A 216 -5.47 -15.08 3.95
N LYS A 217 -5.14 -14.83 5.23
CA LYS A 217 -4.45 -13.62 5.68
C LYS A 217 -3.10 -13.39 4.98
N SER A 218 -2.23 -14.39 4.96
CA SER A 218 -0.93 -14.31 4.28
C SER A 218 -1.06 -13.98 2.79
N LYS A 219 -2.04 -14.60 2.11
CA LYS A 219 -2.33 -14.33 0.70
C LYS A 219 -2.81 -12.89 0.51
N ILE A 220 -3.75 -12.43 1.33
CA ILE A 220 -4.31 -11.08 1.25
C ILE A 220 -3.23 -10.02 1.55
N ARG A 221 -2.40 -10.21 2.58
CA ARG A 221 -1.25 -9.32 2.87
C ARG A 221 -0.33 -9.17 1.66
N LYS A 222 0.02 -10.27 0.98
CA LYS A 222 0.83 -10.23 -0.24
C LYS A 222 0.14 -9.47 -1.38
N GLN A 223 -1.17 -9.67 -1.57
CA GLN A 223 -1.94 -8.94 -2.58
C GLN A 223 -2.02 -7.44 -2.27
N LEU A 224 -2.31 -7.07 -1.03
CA LEU A 224 -2.32 -5.67 -0.56
C LEU A 224 -0.96 -4.99 -0.80
N LYS A 225 0.13 -5.65 -0.43
CA LYS A 225 1.49 -5.13 -0.62
C LYS A 225 1.85 -4.96 -2.09
N ASN A 226 1.67 -6.02 -2.90
CA ASN A 226 2.19 -6.05 -4.27
C ASN A 226 1.31 -5.26 -5.26
N LEU A 227 0.00 -5.22 -5.04
CA LEU A 227 -0.94 -4.59 -5.98
C LEU A 227 -1.35 -3.18 -5.55
N PHE A 228 -1.39 -2.90 -4.25
CA PHE A 228 -1.90 -1.64 -3.70
C PHE A 228 -0.85 -0.86 -2.90
N GLY A 229 0.35 -1.42 -2.69
CA GLY A 229 1.40 -0.78 -1.89
C GLY A 229 1.05 -0.66 -0.41
N ILE A 230 0.09 -1.45 0.09
CA ILE A 230 -0.37 -1.42 1.48
C ILE A 230 0.40 -2.47 2.30
N TYR A 231 1.20 -2.00 3.26
CA TYR A 231 2.00 -2.81 4.18
C TYR A 231 2.28 -2.03 5.47
N THR A 232 2.93 -2.65 6.46
CA THR A 232 3.18 -2.02 7.78
C THR A 232 3.78 -0.63 7.69
N GLY A 233 4.88 -0.45 6.97
CA GLY A 233 5.52 0.86 6.82
C GLY A 233 4.72 1.88 5.99
N SER A 234 3.74 1.47 5.18
CA SER A 234 2.84 2.43 4.52
C SER A 234 1.71 2.90 5.44
N ILE A 235 1.34 2.11 6.44
CA ILE A 235 0.24 2.37 7.40
C ILE A 235 0.75 3.01 8.70
N TYR A 236 1.96 2.65 9.09
CA TYR A 236 2.72 3.12 10.25
C TYR A 236 4.04 3.69 9.70
N PRO A 237 4.07 4.96 9.26
CA PRO A 237 5.20 5.53 8.52
C PRO A 237 6.35 6.00 9.43
N GLU A 238 6.51 5.41 10.62
CA GLU A 238 7.63 5.66 11.51
C GLU A 238 8.91 5.02 10.95
N PRO A 239 10.09 5.63 11.17
CA PRO A 239 11.35 5.15 10.59
C PRO A 239 11.64 3.65 10.83
N THR A 240 11.29 3.14 12.02
CA THR A 240 11.47 1.73 12.40
C THR A 240 10.69 0.77 11.48
N ASN A 241 9.49 1.16 11.08
CA ASN A 241 8.61 0.35 10.23
C ASN A 241 9.00 0.40 8.74
N LEU A 242 9.84 1.37 8.35
CA LEU A 242 10.31 1.55 6.97
C LEU A 242 11.63 0.82 6.67
N VAL A 243 12.39 0.41 7.68
CA VAL A 243 13.74 -0.18 7.53
C VAL A 243 13.75 -1.32 6.51
N ASN A 244 12.88 -2.32 6.69
CA ASN A 244 12.87 -3.50 5.82
C ASN A 244 12.59 -3.15 4.35
N GLU A 245 11.67 -2.23 4.08
CA GLU A 245 11.37 -1.81 2.71
C GLU A 245 12.46 -0.95 2.10
N ILE A 246 13.05 -0.04 2.89
CA ILE A 246 14.18 0.77 2.42
C ILE A 246 15.36 -0.15 2.11
N SER A 247 15.74 -1.07 3.01
CA SER A 247 16.82 -2.04 2.77
C SER A 247 16.57 -2.87 1.51
N ARG A 248 15.35 -3.38 1.32
CA ARG A 248 14.98 -4.12 0.11
C ARG A 248 15.11 -3.27 -1.16
N LYS A 249 14.63 -2.02 -1.12
CA LYS A 249 14.75 -1.07 -2.25
C LYS A 249 16.20 -0.71 -2.52
N SER A 250 17.04 -0.54 -1.49
CA SER A 250 18.46 -0.23 -1.63
C SER A 250 19.22 -1.28 -2.43
N CYS A 251 18.82 -2.55 -2.39
CA CYS A 251 19.39 -3.59 -3.26
C CYS A 251 19.03 -3.44 -4.74
N GLN A 252 18.00 -2.66 -5.08
CA GLN A 252 17.49 -2.45 -6.43
C GLN A 252 17.84 -1.06 -6.98
N ILE A 253 18.33 -0.15 -6.14
CA ILE A 253 18.70 1.20 -6.55
C ILE A 253 20.07 1.14 -7.23
N ASN A 254 20.14 1.69 -8.45
CA ASN A 254 21.41 1.93 -9.11
C ASN A 254 21.97 3.31 -8.68
N ASN A 255 23.01 3.29 -7.84
CA ASN A 255 23.79 4.47 -7.45
C ASN A 255 25.23 4.37 -7.96
N ASN A 256 25.45 3.66 -9.08
CA ASN A 256 26.75 3.66 -9.74
C ASN A 256 27.13 5.10 -10.11
N LYS A 257 28.43 5.39 -10.12
CA LYS A 257 28.92 6.72 -10.49
C LYS A 257 28.44 7.06 -11.89
N PHE A 258 28.04 8.31 -12.10
CA PHE A 258 27.74 8.83 -13.43
C PHE A 258 29.04 8.89 -14.24
N THR A 259 29.25 7.91 -15.11
CA THR A 259 30.42 7.78 -16.00
C THR A 259 29.96 7.31 -17.36
N TYR A 260 30.75 7.61 -18.40
CA TYR A 260 30.46 7.19 -19.76
C TYR A 260 30.32 5.66 -19.87
N ASP A 261 31.21 4.89 -19.24
CA ASP A 261 31.13 3.42 -19.22
C ASP A 261 29.85 2.90 -18.56
N ASN A 262 29.42 3.46 -17.42
CA ASN A 262 28.20 3.02 -16.75
C ASN A 262 26.94 3.31 -17.58
N GLU A 263 26.86 4.48 -18.22
CA GLU A 263 25.75 4.81 -19.12
C GLU A 263 25.75 3.89 -20.35
N MET A 264 26.91 3.61 -20.94
CA MET A 264 27.01 2.68 -22.06
C MET A 264 26.61 1.24 -21.67
N ASN A 265 26.99 0.77 -20.48
CA ASN A 265 26.54 -0.53 -19.98
C ASN A 265 25.01 -0.57 -19.79
N LEU A 266 24.36 0.54 -19.40
CA LEU A 266 22.90 0.64 -19.34
C LEU A 266 22.26 0.57 -20.74
N VAL A 267 22.85 1.23 -21.75
CA VAL A 267 22.39 1.12 -23.16
C VAL A 267 22.42 -0.33 -23.63
N ILE A 268 23.53 -1.03 -23.40
CA ILE A 268 23.68 -2.45 -23.77
C ILE A 268 22.70 -3.35 -23.00
N HIS A 269 22.52 -3.12 -21.70
CA HIS A 269 21.55 -3.88 -20.91
C HIS A 269 20.11 -3.66 -21.39
N ASN A 270 19.76 -2.44 -21.80
CA ASN A 270 18.44 -2.15 -22.37
C ASN A 270 18.23 -2.87 -23.70
N LEU A 271 19.24 -2.91 -24.56
CA LEU A 271 19.20 -3.68 -25.81
C LEU A 271 19.00 -5.17 -25.51
N GLU A 272 19.75 -5.75 -24.58
CA GLU A 272 19.60 -7.15 -24.17
C GLU A 272 18.17 -7.47 -23.70
N ASN A 273 17.59 -6.61 -22.86
CA ASN A 273 16.20 -6.76 -22.40
C ASN A 273 15.18 -6.67 -23.56
N GLN A 274 15.42 -5.78 -24.53
CA GLN A 274 14.59 -5.68 -25.72
C GLN A 274 14.67 -6.95 -26.57
N LEU A 275 15.88 -7.45 -26.84
CA LEU A 275 16.09 -8.70 -27.58
C LEU A 275 15.38 -9.87 -26.91
N GLU A 276 15.48 -10.02 -25.58
CA GLU A 276 14.78 -11.10 -24.86
C GLU A 276 13.25 -10.98 -24.93
N TYR A 277 12.71 -9.75 -24.94
CA TYR A 277 11.28 -9.52 -25.17
C TYR A 277 10.84 -9.98 -26.57
N TYR A 278 11.57 -9.60 -27.62
CA TYR A 278 11.27 -10.03 -28.99
C TYR A 278 11.39 -11.55 -29.13
N ARG A 279 12.44 -12.14 -28.53
CA ARG A 279 12.64 -13.60 -28.50
C ARG A 279 11.41 -14.33 -27.96
N LYS A 280 10.92 -13.92 -26.78
CA LYS A 280 9.71 -14.52 -26.16
C LYS A 280 8.49 -14.40 -27.06
N LYS A 281 8.29 -13.25 -27.71
CA LYS A 281 7.16 -13.04 -28.63
C LYS A 281 7.27 -13.86 -29.91
N ILE A 282 8.45 -13.94 -30.52
CA ILE A 282 8.70 -14.74 -31.72
C ILE A 282 8.42 -16.21 -31.41
N ILE A 283 8.90 -16.72 -30.28
CA ILE A 283 8.63 -18.09 -29.84
C ILE A 283 7.13 -18.33 -29.65
N ALA A 284 6.42 -17.41 -28.97
CA ALA A 284 4.97 -17.52 -28.79
C ALA A 284 4.21 -17.58 -30.12
N TYR A 285 4.50 -16.69 -31.07
CA TYR A 285 3.85 -16.71 -32.38
C TYR A 285 4.27 -17.89 -33.25
N ALA A 286 5.50 -18.41 -33.08
CA ALA A 286 5.94 -19.61 -33.76
C ALA A 286 5.16 -20.85 -33.29
N PHE A 287 4.78 -20.93 -32.00
CA PHE A 287 3.86 -21.94 -31.49
C PHE A 287 2.45 -21.79 -32.09
N GLU A 288 1.96 -20.56 -32.23
CA GLU A 288 0.66 -20.25 -32.84
C GLU A 288 0.66 -20.38 -34.38
N LYS A 289 1.82 -20.61 -35.01
CA LYS A 289 2.02 -20.65 -36.48
C LYS A 289 1.60 -19.35 -37.18
N ASN A 290 1.73 -18.20 -36.51
CA ASN A 290 1.38 -16.90 -37.07
C ASN A 290 2.58 -16.24 -37.76
N GLU A 291 2.82 -16.60 -39.02
CA GLU A 291 3.97 -16.15 -39.80
C GLU A 291 3.99 -14.63 -40.05
N GLU A 292 2.83 -14.03 -40.36
CA GLU A 292 2.72 -12.59 -40.61
C GLU A 292 3.10 -11.77 -39.37
N ALA A 293 2.74 -12.24 -38.17
CA ALA A 293 3.10 -11.59 -36.91
C ALA A 293 4.61 -11.68 -36.63
N ILE A 294 5.25 -12.80 -36.97
CA ILE A 294 6.71 -12.97 -36.82
C ILE A 294 7.43 -12.02 -37.77
N PHE A 295 7.02 -11.94 -39.04
CA PHE A 295 7.65 -11.05 -40.02
C PHE A 295 7.58 -9.58 -39.59
N LYS A 296 6.39 -9.12 -39.15
CA LYS A 296 6.22 -7.74 -38.63
C LYS A 296 7.09 -7.45 -37.40
N LEU A 297 7.27 -8.44 -36.51
CA LEU A 297 8.14 -8.28 -35.35
C LEU A 297 9.61 -8.21 -35.71
N ILE A 298 10.08 -9.05 -36.63
CA ILE A 298 11.48 -9.03 -37.09
C ILE A 298 11.78 -7.69 -37.75
N TYR A 299 10.92 -7.24 -38.67
CA TYR A 299 11.10 -5.93 -39.31
C TYR A 299 11.17 -4.77 -38.31
N LYS A 300 10.29 -4.80 -37.29
CA LYS A 300 10.32 -3.80 -36.22
C LYS A 300 11.60 -3.88 -35.40
N LEU A 301 12.02 -5.09 -35.04
CA LEU A 301 13.23 -5.33 -34.28
C LEU A 301 14.47 -4.85 -35.05
N GLU A 302 14.59 -5.17 -36.34
CA GLU A 302 15.70 -4.73 -37.18
C GLU A 302 15.79 -3.21 -37.24
N THR A 303 14.64 -2.53 -37.39
CA THR A 303 14.58 -1.06 -37.35
C THR A 303 15.08 -0.51 -36.02
N GLU A 304 14.68 -1.13 -34.90
CA GLU A 304 15.14 -0.73 -33.56
C GLU A 304 16.65 -0.98 -33.42
N ILE A 305 17.16 -2.17 -33.74
CA ILE A 305 18.59 -2.51 -33.68
C ILE A 305 19.41 -1.54 -34.55
N TYR A 306 18.96 -1.28 -35.77
CA TYR A 306 19.63 -0.34 -36.68
C TYR A 306 19.71 1.07 -36.08
N SER A 307 18.68 1.53 -35.38
CA SER A 307 18.73 2.82 -34.67
C SER A 307 19.81 2.87 -33.58
N TYR A 308 20.05 1.77 -32.85
CA TYR A 308 21.15 1.69 -31.88
C TYR A 308 22.51 1.78 -32.57
N LYS A 309 22.66 1.08 -33.70
CA LYS A 309 23.89 1.12 -34.49
C LYS A 309 24.22 2.55 -34.92
N ILE A 310 23.29 3.24 -35.57
CA ILE A 310 23.48 4.63 -36.04
C ILE A 310 23.84 5.55 -34.87
N ALA A 311 23.14 5.45 -33.75
CA ALA A 311 23.43 6.28 -32.57
C ALA A 311 24.84 6.04 -32.00
N ILE A 312 25.31 4.78 -32.01
CA ILE A 312 26.68 4.44 -31.57
C ILE A 312 27.74 4.94 -32.58
N GLU A 313 27.46 4.91 -33.88
CA GLU A 313 28.34 5.47 -34.92
C GLU A 313 28.45 6.99 -34.81
N ASP A 314 27.32 7.67 -34.57
CA ASP A 314 27.30 9.11 -34.33
C ASP A 314 28.14 9.49 -33.10
N GLU A 315 28.02 8.73 -32.00
CA GLU A 315 28.82 8.95 -30.80
C GLU A 315 30.31 8.67 -31.02
N GLU A 316 30.66 7.64 -31.81
CA GLU A 316 32.06 7.37 -32.19
C GLU A 316 32.67 8.56 -32.93
N ASN A 317 31.94 9.11 -33.91
CA ASN A 317 32.39 10.28 -34.66
C ASN A 317 32.63 11.49 -33.75
N LEU A 318 31.76 11.71 -32.76
CA LEU A 318 31.93 12.77 -31.77
C LEU A 318 33.15 12.54 -30.88
N ILE A 319 33.41 11.31 -30.44
CA ILE A 319 34.57 10.97 -29.61
C ILE A 319 35.88 11.16 -30.36
N ILE A 320 35.95 10.71 -31.62
CA ILE A 320 37.12 10.88 -32.49
C ILE A 320 37.41 12.37 -32.70
N ASN A 321 36.37 13.17 -33.00
CA ASN A 321 36.53 14.62 -33.20
C ASN A 321 37.04 15.34 -31.93
N ASN A 322 36.68 14.83 -30.75
CA ASN A 322 37.09 15.39 -29.46
C ASN A 322 38.42 14.81 -28.91
N ASN A 323 39.03 13.84 -29.59
CA ASN A 323 40.25 13.13 -29.15
C ASN A 323 40.15 12.49 -27.75
N ASP A 324 38.96 12.00 -27.37
CA ASP A 324 38.72 11.37 -26.05
C ASP A 324 39.05 9.86 -26.07
N LYS A 325 40.34 9.55 -25.89
CA LYS A 325 40.87 8.17 -25.96
C LYS A 325 40.27 7.21 -24.92
N GLU A 326 39.80 7.72 -23.78
CA GLU A 326 39.21 6.89 -22.74
C GLU A 326 37.84 6.39 -23.19
N LYS A 327 37.00 7.29 -23.71
CA LYS A 327 35.69 6.92 -24.27
C LYS A 327 35.80 6.07 -25.53
N GLU A 328 36.80 6.33 -26.37
CA GLU A 328 37.05 5.54 -27.58
C GLU A 328 37.29 4.06 -27.25
N LYS A 329 38.08 3.80 -26.21
CA LYS A 329 38.32 2.44 -25.72
C LYS A 329 37.03 1.79 -25.20
N ILE A 330 36.28 2.51 -24.35
CA ILE A 330 35.01 2.01 -23.80
C ILE A 330 34.02 1.69 -24.93
N LEU A 331 33.86 2.59 -25.90
CA LEU A 331 32.94 2.40 -27.02
C LEU A 331 33.34 1.19 -27.88
N SER A 332 34.63 0.97 -28.11
CA SER A 332 35.14 -0.20 -28.82
C SER A 332 34.75 -1.51 -28.12
N GLU A 333 34.91 -1.57 -26.79
CA GLU A 333 34.49 -2.74 -25.99
C GLU A 333 32.96 -2.94 -26.04
N MET A 334 32.18 -1.86 -26.09
CA MET A 334 30.72 -1.92 -26.16
C MET A 334 30.22 -2.38 -27.53
N LYS A 335 30.87 -1.99 -28.63
CA LYS A 335 30.55 -2.51 -29.98
C LYS A 335 30.74 -4.02 -30.07
N VAL A 336 31.80 -4.55 -29.43
CA VAL A 336 32.01 -6.00 -29.34
C VAL A 336 30.88 -6.67 -28.56
N LYS A 337 30.48 -6.11 -27.40
CA LYS A 337 29.34 -6.63 -26.61
C LYS A 337 28.03 -6.59 -27.42
N TYR A 338 27.78 -5.50 -28.14
CA TYR A 338 26.63 -5.33 -29.01
C TYR A 338 26.56 -6.43 -30.09
N ASN A 339 27.64 -6.64 -30.84
CA ASN A 339 27.70 -7.68 -31.88
C ASN A 339 27.47 -9.08 -31.27
N ASN A 340 28.10 -9.36 -30.12
CA ASN A 340 27.92 -10.64 -29.42
C ASN A 340 26.47 -10.87 -28.98
N LEU A 341 25.78 -9.85 -28.46
CA LEU A 341 24.37 -9.95 -28.10
C LEU A 341 23.49 -10.27 -29.31
N LEU A 342 23.73 -9.62 -30.44
CA LEU A 342 22.99 -9.90 -31.67
C LEU A 342 23.22 -11.33 -32.16
N VAL A 343 24.47 -11.79 -32.18
CA VAL A 343 24.80 -13.18 -32.57
C VAL A 343 24.06 -14.17 -31.68
N LEU A 344 24.18 -14.05 -30.36
CA LEU A 344 23.49 -14.94 -29.41
C LEU A 344 21.97 -14.91 -29.57
N PHE A 345 21.39 -13.73 -29.80
CA PHE A 345 19.96 -13.59 -30.04
C PHE A 345 19.52 -14.30 -31.33
N PHE A 346 20.15 -14.01 -32.46
CA PHE A 346 19.77 -14.59 -33.75
C PHE A 346 20.01 -16.10 -33.80
N ASP A 347 21.08 -16.60 -33.18
CA ASP A 347 21.32 -18.04 -33.01
C ASP A 347 20.17 -18.70 -32.24
N SER A 348 19.68 -18.04 -31.20
CA SER A 348 18.58 -18.55 -30.37
C SER A 348 17.23 -18.64 -31.10
N ILE A 349 17.04 -17.89 -32.18
CA ILE A 349 15.81 -17.89 -32.99
C ILE A 349 16.00 -18.46 -34.41
N SER A 350 17.21 -18.85 -34.77
CA SER A 350 17.63 -19.32 -36.11
C SER A 350 16.73 -20.43 -36.66
N SER A 351 16.39 -21.43 -35.84
CA SER A 351 15.50 -22.54 -36.24
C SER A 351 14.10 -22.08 -36.64
N TYR A 352 13.58 -21.02 -36.02
CA TYR A 352 12.29 -20.44 -36.37
C TYR A 352 12.40 -19.62 -37.66
N LEU A 353 13.45 -18.80 -37.80
CA LEU A 353 13.70 -18.02 -39.00
C LEU A 353 13.85 -18.90 -40.24
N GLN A 354 14.61 -19.99 -40.14
CA GLN A 354 14.79 -20.97 -41.23
C GLN A 354 13.47 -21.65 -41.62
N LYS A 355 12.62 -21.98 -40.64
CA LYS A 355 11.32 -22.61 -40.87
C LYS A 355 10.38 -21.70 -41.68
N PHE A 356 10.46 -20.40 -41.48
CA PHE A 356 9.62 -19.40 -42.17
C PHE A 356 10.36 -18.69 -43.31
N LYS A 357 11.59 -19.11 -43.66
CA LYS A 357 12.43 -18.49 -44.70
C LYS A 357 12.58 -16.97 -44.52
N ILE A 358 12.73 -16.51 -43.27
CA ILE A 358 12.94 -15.11 -42.95
C ILE A 358 14.45 -14.85 -42.94
N GLU A 359 14.91 -13.95 -43.81
CA GLU A 359 16.28 -13.45 -43.81
C GLU A 359 16.39 -12.23 -42.90
N VAL A 360 17.54 -12.09 -42.23
CA VAL A 360 17.86 -10.98 -41.34
C VAL A 360 18.95 -10.14 -42.00
N SER A 361 18.81 -8.82 -41.97
CA SER A 361 19.79 -7.90 -42.55
C SER A 361 21.15 -7.98 -41.83
N GLU A 362 22.23 -8.06 -42.59
CA GLU A 362 23.60 -7.96 -42.04
C GLU A 362 23.98 -6.53 -41.63
N GLU A 363 23.24 -5.53 -42.14
CA GLU A 363 23.52 -4.10 -41.92
C GLU A 363 23.35 -3.66 -40.47
N ILE A 364 22.76 -4.49 -39.62
CA ILE A 364 22.51 -4.22 -38.20
C ILE A 364 23.73 -4.48 -37.30
N LYS A 365 24.77 -5.17 -37.79
CA LYS A 365 26.02 -5.46 -37.06
C LYS A 365 27.11 -4.42 -37.37
N PHE A 366 28.05 -4.24 -36.45
CA PHE A 366 29.31 -3.53 -36.74
C PHE A 366 30.28 -4.45 -37.48
N GLU A 367 31.06 -3.91 -38.41
CA GLU A 367 32.15 -4.64 -39.06
C GLU A 367 33.24 -5.01 -38.03
N GLU A 368 33.67 -6.28 -38.03
CA GLU A 368 34.84 -6.71 -37.25
C GLU A 368 36.10 -6.11 -37.91
N LYS A 369 36.82 -5.26 -37.19
CA LYS A 369 38.12 -4.71 -37.63
C LYS A 369 39.28 -5.62 -37.28
#